data_AF-A0A3B1D2G2-F1
#
_entry.id   AF-A0A3B1D2G2-F1
#
_cell.length_a   1.000
_cell.length_b   1.000
_cell.length_c   1.000
_cell.angle_alpha   90.00
_cell.angle_beta   90.00
_cell.angle_gamma   90.00
#
_symmetry.space_group_name_H-M   'P 1'
#
loop_
_entity.id
_entity.type
_entity.pdbx_description
1 polymer ?
#
loop_
_entity_poly.entity_id
_entity_poly.type
_entity_poly.pdbx_seq_one_letter_code
_entity_poly.pdbx_strand_id
1 'polypeptide(L)'
;MTDGITVRILGDFGPFSSMGKSITYQITIGRSIYLIDCGAPLFQQIGSQGLKEIKGLIITHCHDDHKRWFTDLALFNMYAPDISQKVFFLTSEDIHNELVRASGPALDRSLSNDSKNIIDIACEEYTDYGIIGPRAKYRIVSADEDGGKTALHVTDNKGNVVDPDIAKIVISKKTKRPRMLFKDPVYREWVEPESFYPFSSSIFYEEDRNIYKTPEGFTFEAIKAPVWHGVPCIGIKITTDSETLIFSSDTVNDRELWKQLYTEKRVQSLTMSREQFESAAVIYGDINDYIERIWGEERYRAAINAFDDAIVIHDIAARNSIVHTDYEKLKNTSLKKEKVILTHSLDGITSEWVLCDAGKSFKVRGDTFFEMVGDKYYPMNADIYHKAGGRYFVGYKNEKGRYTVYEKNGLLSLSTEEGTEHGTLLYRIDMYEDISGRYFPKIEGENVMYLERGDGRVELIEFTGEGSKGRIVEDHRSRLLKGCDS
;
A
#
# COMPACT_ATOMS: atom_id res chain seq x y z
N MET A 1 21.80 -4.76 -19.16
CA MET A 1 20.91 -3.61 -18.87
C MET A 1 19.54 -4.16 -18.62
N THR A 2 18.98 -3.93 -17.43
CA THR A 2 17.59 -4.24 -17.11
C THR A 2 16.71 -3.34 -17.97
N ASP A 3 15.61 -3.86 -18.52
CA ASP A 3 14.69 -3.09 -19.37
C ASP A 3 13.85 -2.09 -18.55
N GLY A 4 14.31 -1.60 -17.39
CA GLY A 4 13.52 -0.81 -16.45
C GLY A 4 12.48 -1.62 -15.64
N ILE A 5 11.66 -0.93 -14.86
CA ILE A 5 10.63 -1.49 -13.97
C ILE A 5 9.29 -1.59 -14.70
N THR A 6 8.70 -2.78 -14.72
CA THR A 6 7.31 -2.98 -15.13
C THR A 6 6.44 -3.27 -13.91
N VAL A 7 5.30 -2.60 -13.78
CA VAL A 7 4.32 -2.79 -12.70
C VAL A 7 3.01 -3.27 -13.31
N ARG A 8 2.53 -4.45 -12.91
CA ARG A 8 1.18 -4.93 -13.25
C ARG A 8 0.29 -4.84 -12.01
N ILE A 9 -0.86 -4.20 -12.15
CA ILE A 9 -1.84 -4.04 -11.08
C ILE A 9 -2.70 -5.29 -11.03
N LEU A 10 -2.53 -6.12 -10.01
CA LEU A 10 -3.36 -7.32 -9.81
C LEU A 10 -4.62 -7.01 -8.99
N GLY A 11 -4.51 -6.05 -8.08
CA GLY A 11 -5.62 -5.48 -7.32
C GLY A 11 -5.30 -4.06 -6.85
N ASP A 12 -6.32 -3.19 -6.89
CA ASP A 12 -6.21 -1.75 -6.64
C ASP A 12 -7.28 -1.21 -5.68
N PHE A 13 -7.97 -2.09 -4.94
CA PHE A 13 -9.04 -1.70 -4.03
C PHE A 13 -8.70 -2.06 -2.59
N GLY A 14 -9.20 -1.26 -1.66
CA GLY A 14 -9.20 -1.62 -0.25
C GLY A 14 -10.08 -2.83 0.11
N PRO A 15 -10.32 -3.06 1.42
CA PRO A 15 -10.87 -4.32 1.91
C PRO A 15 -12.30 -4.63 1.46
N PHE A 16 -13.05 -3.62 1.01
CA PHE A 16 -14.48 -3.70 0.71
C PHE A 16 -14.82 -3.73 -0.80
N SER A 17 -13.90 -4.20 -1.64
CA SER A 17 -14.20 -4.47 -3.05
C SER A 17 -15.33 -5.49 -3.18
N SER A 18 -16.39 -5.17 -3.92
CA SER A 18 -17.52 -6.08 -4.21
C SER A 18 -17.09 -7.35 -4.96
N MET A 19 -15.94 -7.29 -5.66
CA MET A 19 -15.36 -8.42 -6.38
C MET A 19 -14.11 -8.99 -5.70
N GLY A 20 -13.82 -8.56 -4.47
CA GLY A 20 -12.65 -9.03 -3.71
C GLY A 20 -11.30 -8.68 -4.35
N LYS A 21 -11.22 -7.58 -5.12
CA LYS A 21 -9.99 -7.17 -5.82
C LYS A 21 -8.79 -6.99 -4.88
N SER A 22 -8.99 -6.39 -3.69
CA SER A 22 -7.95 -6.12 -2.67
C SER A 22 -6.69 -5.46 -3.27
N ILE A 23 -5.55 -5.42 -2.54
CA ILE A 23 -4.30 -4.82 -2.99
C ILE A 23 -3.26 -5.89 -3.34
N THR A 24 -2.71 -5.82 -4.55
CA THR A 24 -1.51 -6.57 -4.97
C THR A 24 -0.91 -5.97 -6.23
N TYR A 25 0.41 -5.83 -6.23
CA TYR A 25 1.18 -5.39 -7.39
C TYR A 25 2.23 -6.41 -7.77
N GLN A 26 2.34 -6.70 -9.07
CA GLN A 26 3.42 -7.51 -9.60
C GLN A 26 4.50 -6.60 -10.21
N ILE A 27 5.72 -6.75 -9.73
CA ILE A 27 6.90 -6.02 -10.22
C ILE A 27 7.75 -6.95 -11.06
N THR A 28 8.02 -6.55 -12.30
CA THR A 28 8.93 -7.27 -13.19
C THR A 28 10.13 -6.39 -13.53
N ILE A 29 11.34 -6.86 -13.21
CA ILE A 29 12.61 -6.22 -13.57
C ILE A 29 13.50 -7.27 -14.21
N GLY A 30 13.77 -7.12 -15.51
CA GLY A 30 14.45 -8.17 -16.29
C GLY A 30 13.65 -9.47 -16.30
N ARG A 31 14.20 -10.55 -15.73
CA ARG A 31 13.52 -11.86 -15.59
C ARG A 31 13.02 -12.11 -14.17
N SER A 32 13.17 -11.14 -13.27
CA SER A 32 12.75 -11.28 -11.88
C SER A 32 11.35 -10.73 -11.70
N ILE A 33 10.49 -11.54 -11.08
CA ILE A 33 9.12 -11.16 -10.74
C ILE A 33 8.97 -11.18 -9.23
N TYR A 34 8.48 -10.09 -8.66
CA TYR A 34 8.19 -9.94 -7.24
C TYR A 34 6.74 -9.49 -7.06
N LEU A 35 6.14 -9.82 -5.91
CA LEU A 35 4.86 -9.28 -5.50
C LEU A 35 5.07 -8.24 -4.39
N ILE A 36 4.32 -7.14 -4.45
CA ILE A 36 4.12 -6.23 -3.33
C ILE A 36 2.67 -6.41 -2.88
N ASP A 37 2.53 -6.83 -1.63
CA ASP A 37 1.33 -7.35 -1.01
C ASP A 37 0.76 -8.58 -1.75
N CYS A 38 -0.22 -9.25 -1.14
CA CYS A 38 -0.90 -10.45 -1.63
C CYS A 38 -2.37 -10.51 -1.22
N GLY A 39 -3.07 -9.38 -1.19
CA GLY A 39 -4.50 -9.35 -0.89
C GLY A 39 -5.41 -9.78 -2.04
N ALA A 40 -4.98 -9.58 -3.29
CA ALA A 40 -5.76 -9.90 -4.48
C ALA A 40 -5.82 -11.43 -4.72
N PRO A 41 -6.86 -11.96 -5.39
CA PRO A 41 -7.02 -13.39 -5.65
C PRO A 41 -5.96 -13.94 -6.61
N LEU A 42 -4.75 -14.19 -6.10
CA LEU A 42 -3.56 -14.50 -6.89
C LEU A 42 -3.76 -15.69 -7.83
N PHE A 43 -4.35 -16.78 -7.33
CA PHE A 43 -4.60 -17.99 -8.13
C PHE A 43 -5.50 -17.72 -9.34
N GLN A 44 -6.46 -16.80 -9.22
CA GLN A 44 -7.31 -16.39 -10.33
C GLN A 44 -6.58 -15.46 -11.30
N GLN A 45 -5.76 -14.55 -10.79
CA GLN A 45 -5.12 -13.49 -11.57
C GLN A 45 -3.89 -13.92 -12.36
N ILE A 46 -3.06 -14.81 -11.78
CA ILE A 46 -1.77 -15.24 -12.36
C ILE A 46 -1.62 -16.76 -12.45
N GLY A 47 -2.55 -17.53 -11.88
CA GLY A 47 -2.54 -19.00 -11.95
C GLY A 47 -1.40 -19.65 -11.16
N SER A 48 -1.49 -20.98 -11.00
CA SER A 48 -0.47 -21.76 -10.30
C SER A 48 0.90 -21.71 -10.96
N GLN A 49 0.95 -21.63 -12.29
CA GLN A 49 2.20 -21.52 -13.03
C GLN A 49 2.86 -20.14 -12.85
N GLY A 50 2.07 -19.06 -12.91
CA GLY A 50 2.61 -17.71 -12.67
C GLY A 50 3.10 -17.53 -11.24
N LEU A 51 2.42 -18.15 -10.26
CA LEU A 51 2.86 -18.16 -8.86
C LEU A 51 4.25 -18.77 -8.67
N LYS A 52 4.62 -19.80 -9.46
CA LYS A 52 5.96 -20.42 -9.42
C LYS A 52 7.07 -19.52 -9.94
N GLU A 53 6.73 -18.51 -10.74
CA GLU A 53 7.70 -17.57 -11.31
C GLU A 53 8.00 -16.40 -10.35
N ILE A 54 7.22 -16.25 -9.27
CA ILE A 54 7.42 -15.23 -8.25
C ILE A 54 8.67 -15.58 -7.42
N LYS A 55 9.68 -14.71 -7.50
CA LYS A 55 10.94 -14.84 -6.76
C LYS A 55 10.85 -14.38 -5.32
N GLY A 56 9.86 -13.54 -5.00
CA GLY A 56 9.65 -13.12 -3.63
C GLY A 56 8.40 -12.26 -3.45
N LEU A 57 7.94 -12.19 -2.21
CA LEU A 57 6.79 -11.42 -1.77
C LEU A 57 7.25 -10.31 -0.82
N ILE A 58 6.71 -9.12 -0.94
CA ILE A 58 6.98 -8.01 0.00
C ILE A 58 5.66 -7.65 0.66
N ILE A 59 5.57 -7.68 1.98
CA ILE A 59 4.35 -7.31 2.71
C ILE A 59 4.55 -5.96 3.39
N THR A 60 3.66 -5.01 3.11
CA THR A 60 3.72 -3.64 3.63
C THR A 60 3.14 -3.50 5.03
N HIS A 61 2.07 -4.25 5.35
CA HIS A 61 1.49 -4.37 6.68
C HIS A 61 0.47 -5.53 6.75
N CYS A 62 -0.12 -5.74 7.94
CA CYS A 62 -0.94 -6.92 8.24
C CYS A 62 -2.46 -6.72 8.16
N HIS A 63 -2.98 -5.71 7.45
CA HIS A 63 -4.42 -5.72 7.11
C HIS A 63 -4.71 -6.77 6.04
N ASP A 64 -5.88 -7.39 6.11
CA ASP A 64 -6.20 -8.54 5.27
C ASP A 64 -6.28 -8.21 3.78
N ASP A 65 -6.60 -6.98 3.39
CA ASP A 65 -6.54 -6.54 2.01
C ASP A 65 -5.12 -6.41 1.44
N HIS A 66 -4.08 -6.56 2.27
CA HIS A 66 -2.68 -6.62 1.86
C HIS A 66 -2.08 -8.03 2.01
N LYS A 67 -2.62 -8.89 2.88
CA LYS A 67 -2.04 -10.22 3.17
C LYS A 67 -2.98 -11.42 2.99
N ARG A 68 -4.19 -11.22 2.46
CA ARG A 68 -5.28 -12.22 2.46
C ARG A 68 -4.82 -13.62 2.04
N TRP A 69 -4.01 -13.69 0.98
CA TRP A 69 -3.61 -14.95 0.37
C TRP A 69 -2.24 -15.44 0.83
N PHE A 70 -1.66 -14.84 1.89
CA PHE A 70 -0.36 -15.23 2.39
C PHE A 70 -0.34 -16.70 2.87
N THR A 71 -1.32 -17.11 3.68
CA THR A 71 -1.41 -18.49 4.20
C THR A 71 -1.63 -19.50 3.07
N ASP A 72 -2.48 -19.18 2.11
CA ASP A 72 -2.75 -20.02 0.94
C ASP A 72 -1.50 -20.17 0.06
N LEU A 73 -0.73 -19.09 -0.12
CA LEU A 73 0.54 -19.13 -0.84
C LEU A 73 1.58 -19.99 -0.11
N ALA A 74 1.70 -19.85 1.21
CA ALA A 74 2.56 -20.67 2.05
C ALA A 74 2.23 -22.17 1.94
N LEU A 75 0.94 -22.52 2.07
CA LEU A 75 0.46 -23.89 1.93
C LEU A 75 0.67 -24.43 0.50
N PHE A 76 0.40 -23.62 -0.52
CA PHE A 76 0.63 -23.99 -1.91
C PHE A 76 2.09 -24.32 -2.17
N ASN A 77 3.02 -23.50 -1.68
CA ASN A 77 4.45 -23.74 -1.85
C ASN A 77 4.96 -24.98 -1.10
N MET A 78 4.36 -25.32 0.05
CA MET A 78 4.74 -26.52 0.81
C MET A 78 4.18 -27.82 0.20
N TYR A 79 2.93 -27.79 -0.27
CA TYR A 79 2.20 -29.01 -0.61
C TYR A 79 2.00 -29.24 -2.12
N ALA A 80 2.24 -28.25 -2.98
CA ALA A 80 2.18 -28.47 -4.41
C ALA A 80 3.30 -29.45 -4.83
N PRO A 81 3.00 -30.53 -5.58
CA PRO A 81 3.94 -31.61 -5.85
C PRO A 81 5.15 -31.19 -6.70
N ASP A 82 5.04 -30.06 -7.39
CA ASP A 82 6.03 -29.51 -8.30
C ASP A 82 6.64 -28.18 -7.81
N ILE A 83 6.45 -27.87 -6.52
CA ILE A 83 7.11 -26.77 -5.82
C ILE A 83 7.76 -27.34 -4.57
N SER A 84 9.02 -26.96 -4.34
CA SER A 84 9.74 -27.36 -3.13
C SER A 84 10.43 -26.20 -2.44
N GLN A 85 10.04 -24.97 -2.80
CA GLN A 85 10.64 -23.76 -2.27
C GLN A 85 9.65 -23.07 -1.33
N LYS A 86 10.13 -22.70 -0.16
CA LYS A 86 9.42 -21.83 0.77
C LYS A 86 9.11 -20.49 0.11
N VAL A 87 8.10 -19.79 0.64
CA VAL A 87 7.83 -18.42 0.20
C VAL A 87 8.96 -17.53 0.71
N PHE A 88 9.83 -17.06 -0.19
CA PHE A 88 10.78 -16.01 0.15
C PHE A 88 10.03 -14.68 0.27
N PHE A 89 10.09 -14.03 1.43
CA PHE A 89 9.43 -12.75 1.61
C PHE A 89 10.27 -11.74 2.37
N LEU A 90 10.04 -10.47 2.02
CA LEU A 90 10.75 -9.31 2.54
C LEU A 90 9.79 -8.41 3.31
N THR A 91 10.09 -8.11 4.56
CA THR A 91 9.35 -7.11 5.35
C THR A 91 10.15 -6.63 6.57
N SER A 92 9.63 -5.66 7.32
CA SER A 92 10.28 -5.21 8.56
C SER A 92 10.08 -6.22 9.70
N GLU A 93 10.94 -6.14 10.73
CA GLU A 93 10.89 -7.02 11.90
C GLU A 93 9.51 -7.02 12.58
N ASP A 94 8.91 -5.83 12.75
CA ASP A 94 7.61 -5.69 13.41
C ASP A 94 6.47 -6.31 12.59
N ILE A 95 6.46 -6.10 11.27
CA ILE A 95 5.43 -6.66 10.38
C ILE A 95 5.57 -8.19 10.31
N HIS A 96 6.81 -8.71 10.25
CA HIS A 96 7.05 -10.15 10.27
C HIS A 96 6.46 -10.79 11.54
N ASN A 97 6.73 -10.19 12.71
CA ASN A 97 6.22 -10.69 13.99
C ASN A 97 4.67 -10.68 14.05
N GLU A 98 4.03 -9.65 13.51
CA GLU A 98 2.56 -9.61 13.41
C GLU A 98 2.02 -10.64 12.40
N LEU A 99 2.70 -10.83 11.27
CA LEU A 99 2.30 -11.76 10.23
C LEU A 99 2.35 -13.20 10.70
N VAL A 100 3.43 -13.60 11.39
CA VAL A 100 3.58 -14.94 11.99
C VAL A 100 2.45 -15.18 12.99
N ARG A 101 2.21 -14.24 13.92
CA ARG A 101 1.12 -14.35 14.91
C ARG A 101 -0.26 -14.45 14.27
N ALA A 102 -0.52 -13.66 13.22
CA ALA A 102 -1.79 -13.67 12.52
C ALA A 102 -2.02 -14.93 11.67
N SER A 103 -0.93 -15.58 11.23
CA SER A 103 -0.98 -16.78 10.37
C SER A 103 -1.00 -18.09 11.18
N GLY A 104 -0.55 -18.05 12.44
CA GLY A 104 -0.40 -19.24 13.29
C GLY A 104 -1.63 -20.15 13.36
N PRO A 105 -2.87 -19.64 13.54
CA PRO A 105 -4.07 -20.47 13.53
C PRO A 105 -4.27 -21.30 12.25
N ALA A 106 -3.69 -20.90 11.13
CA ALA A 106 -3.77 -21.59 9.85
C ALA A 106 -2.54 -22.45 9.53
N LEU A 107 -1.36 -22.13 10.08
CA LEU A 107 -0.08 -22.75 9.68
C LEU A 107 0.58 -23.59 10.78
N ASP A 108 0.34 -23.32 12.06
CA ASP A 108 1.16 -23.88 13.15
C ASP A 108 0.98 -25.39 13.35
N ARG A 109 -0.04 -26.00 12.75
CA ARG A 109 -0.41 -27.42 12.98
C ARG A 109 -0.88 -28.10 11.70
N SER A 110 -0.46 -29.35 11.55
CA SER A 110 -0.92 -30.24 10.47
C SER A 110 -0.96 -31.70 10.94
N LEU A 111 -1.09 -32.63 10.01
CA LEU A 111 -0.96 -34.07 10.25
C LEU A 111 0.40 -34.57 9.76
N SER A 112 0.89 -35.64 10.39
CA SER A 112 2.02 -36.42 9.86
C SER A 112 1.69 -36.98 8.46
N ASN A 113 2.71 -37.36 7.68
CA ASN A 113 2.52 -37.89 6.31
C ASN A 113 1.61 -39.13 6.22
N ASP A 114 1.50 -39.91 7.30
CA ASP A 114 0.61 -41.07 7.41
C ASP A 114 -0.76 -40.73 8.02
N SER A 115 -1.00 -39.46 8.31
CA SER A 115 -2.19 -38.88 8.94
C SER A 115 -2.52 -39.40 10.35
N LYS A 116 -1.57 -40.05 11.04
CA LYS A 116 -1.83 -40.67 12.36
C LYS A 116 -1.55 -39.76 13.55
N ASN A 117 -0.76 -38.70 13.37
CA ASN A 117 -0.39 -37.80 14.45
C ASN A 117 -0.66 -36.36 14.05
N ILE A 118 -1.06 -35.54 15.02
CA ILE A 118 -1.03 -34.09 14.88
C ILE A 118 0.40 -33.64 15.13
N ILE A 119 0.95 -32.84 14.24
CA ILE A 119 2.29 -32.28 14.34
C ILE A 119 2.21 -30.76 14.35
N ASP A 120 3.15 -30.14 15.07
CA ASP A 120 3.36 -28.70 15.01
C ASP A 120 4.35 -28.40 13.87
N ILE A 121 4.10 -27.33 13.12
CA ILE A 121 4.94 -26.88 12.01
C ILE A 121 5.19 -25.40 12.20
N ALA A 122 6.45 -24.99 12.32
CA ALA A 122 6.77 -23.59 12.54
C ALA A 122 6.55 -22.76 11.25
N CYS A 123 6.21 -21.47 11.36
CA CYS A 123 6.01 -20.59 10.20
C CYS A 123 7.26 -20.51 9.31
N GLU A 124 8.44 -20.64 9.91
CA GLU A 124 9.75 -20.67 9.25
C GLU A 124 9.94 -21.93 8.40
N GLU A 125 9.12 -22.97 8.55
CA GLU A 125 9.11 -24.13 7.66
C GLU A 125 8.37 -23.84 6.34
N TYR A 126 7.47 -22.87 6.34
CA TYR A 126 6.73 -22.41 5.15
C TYR A 126 7.44 -21.28 4.40
N THR A 127 8.25 -20.50 5.10
CA THR A 127 8.70 -19.19 4.62
C THR A 127 10.18 -18.94 4.88
N ASP A 128 10.82 -18.22 3.97
CA ASP A 128 12.19 -17.72 4.13
C ASP A 128 12.13 -16.20 4.28
N TYR A 129 12.30 -15.73 5.52
CA TYR A 129 12.20 -14.31 5.87
C TYR A 129 13.52 -13.57 5.59
N GLY A 130 13.45 -12.53 4.75
CA GLY A 130 14.49 -11.51 4.62
C GLY A 130 14.04 -10.20 5.27
N ILE A 131 14.80 -9.71 6.24
CA ILE A 131 14.52 -8.40 6.84
C ILE A 131 14.82 -7.27 5.85
N ILE A 132 13.91 -6.30 5.76
CA ILE A 132 14.16 -4.98 5.17
C ILE A 132 13.82 -3.88 6.19
N GLY A 133 14.66 -2.86 6.24
CA GLY A 133 14.61 -1.86 7.31
C GLY A 133 15.48 -2.26 8.51
N PRO A 134 15.99 -1.28 9.26
CA PRO A 134 16.89 -1.53 10.38
C PRO A 134 16.18 -2.21 11.54
N ARG A 135 16.95 -2.95 12.33
CA ARG A 135 16.47 -3.51 13.59
C ARG A 135 16.35 -2.44 14.67
N ALA A 136 15.38 -2.60 15.56
CA ALA A 136 15.29 -1.76 16.75
C ALA A 136 16.42 -2.11 17.74
N LYS A 137 17.03 -1.09 18.35
CA LYS A 137 18.05 -1.23 19.40
C LYS A 137 17.46 -1.72 20.72
N TYR A 138 16.14 -1.55 20.89
CA TYR A 138 15.40 -1.92 22.09
C TYR A 138 14.23 -2.82 21.72
N ARG A 139 14.02 -3.91 22.46
CA ARG A 139 12.93 -4.87 22.19
C ARG A 139 12.19 -5.24 23.45
N ILE A 140 10.88 -5.44 23.31
CA ILE A 140 10.07 -6.10 24.34
C ILE A 140 10.27 -7.60 24.19
N VAL A 141 10.77 -8.25 25.24
CA VAL A 141 11.01 -9.69 25.28
C VAL A 141 10.21 -10.33 26.40
N SER A 142 9.76 -11.56 26.18
CA SER A 142 9.19 -12.41 27.22
C SER A 142 10.29 -13.29 27.79
N ALA A 143 10.52 -13.23 29.09
CA ALA A 143 11.45 -14.09 29.81
C ALA A 143 10.68 -15.07 30.71
N ASP A 144 11.15 -16.32 30.80
CA ASP A 144 10.64 -17.32 31.74
C ASP A 144 11.17 -16.99 33.15
N GLU A 145 10.28 -16.93 34.13
CA GLU A 145 10.59 -16.72 35.55
C GLU A 145 10.57 -18.03 36.35
N ASP A 146 10.68 -19.17 35.67
CA ASP A 146 10.49 -20.52 36.18
C ASP A 146 9.02 -20.81 36.60
N GLY A 147 8.67 -22.10 36.62
CA GLY A 147 7.32 -22.54 37.01
C GLY A 147 6.22 -22.14 36.04
N GLY A 148 6.57 -21.88 34.76
CA GLY A 148 5.63 -21.54 33.70
C GLY A 148 5.11 -20.10 33.76
N LYS A 149 5.78 -19.22 34.53
CA LYS A 149 5.48 -17.79 34.58
C LYS A 149 6.36 -17.06 33.59
N THR A 150 5.78 -16.09 32.89
CA THR A 150 6.52 -15.23 31.97
C THR A 150 6.38 -13.78 32.35
N ALA A 151 7.49 -13.05 32.36
CA ALA A 151 7.52 -11.61 32.53
C ALA A 151 8.00 -10.91 31.26
N LEU A 152 7.53 -9.67 31.07
CA LEU A 152 7.95 -8.84 29.95
C LEU A 152 9.01 -7.84 30.41
N HIS A 153 10.07 -7.73 29.62
CA HIS A 153 11.17 -6.79 29.85
C HIS A 153 11.49 -6.01 28.57
N VAL A 154 12.02 -4.80 28.71
CA VAL A 154 12.70 -4.12 27.62
C VAL A 154 14.17 -4.49 27.69
N THR A 155 14.74 -4.96 26.58
CA THR A 155 16.17 -5.27 26.47
C THR A 155 16.84 -4.43 25.41
N ASP A 156 18.12 -4.13 25.59
CA ASP A 156 18.98 -3.52 24.57
C ASP A 156 19.47 -4.57 23.56
N ASN A 157 20.25 -4.14 22.56
CA ASN A 157 20.82 -5.03 21.54
C ASN A 157 21.87 -6.02 22.07
N LYS A 158 22.32 -5.87 23.31
CA LYS A 158 23.22 -6.82 24.01
C LYS A 158 22.45 -7.78 24.91
N GLY A 159 21.13 -7.67 24.98
CA GLY A 159 20.26 -8.48 25.84
C GLY A 159 20.20 -8.00 27.29
N ASN A 160 20.73 -6.82 27.62
CA ASN A 160 20.64 -6.29 28.98
C ASN A 160 19.24 -5.70 29.21
N VAL A 161 18.66 -5.96 30.37
CA VAL A 161 17.40 -5.32 30.79
C VAL A 161 17.63 -3.82 30.96
N VAL A 162 16.75 -3.03 30.35
CA VAL A 162 16.80 -1.56 30.36
C VAL A 162 16.05 -1.02 31.58
N ASP A 163 16.60 0.02 32.20
CA ASP A 163 15.98 0.66 33.35
C ASP A 163 14.66 1.36 32.96
N PRO A 164 13.62 1.31 33.84
CA PRO A 164 12.36 2.01 33.63
C PRO A 164 12.50 3.50 33.36
N ASP A 165 13.60 4.16 33.71
CA ASP A 165 13.84 5.58 33.41
C ASP A 165 14.17 5.86 31.94
N ILE A 166 14.60 4.85 31.19
CA ILE A 166 14.89 4.88 29.75
C ILE A 166 13.70 4.35 28.94
N ALA A 167 13.17 3.18 29.31
CA ALA A 167 12.10 2.54 28.56
C ALA A 167 11.14 1.76 29.46
N LYS A 168 9.86 1.78 29.11
CA LYS A 168 8.77 1.12 29.83
C LYS A 168 7.87 0.36 28.88
N ILE A 169 7.11 -0.58 29.41
CA ILE A 169 6.10 -1.33 28.66
C ILE A 169 4.72 -0.82 29.07
N VAL A 170 3.91 -0.38 28.09
CA VAL A 170 2.50 -0.09 28.29
C VAL A 170 1.66 -1.20 27.67
N ILE A 171 0.92 -1.92 28.50
CA ILE A 171 0.02 -3.01 28.08
C ILE A 171 -1.40 -2.46 28.00
N SER A 172 -1.98 -2.51 26.80
CA SER A 172 -3.35 -2.09 26.57
C SER A 172 -4.33 -2.88 27.43
N LYS A 173 -5.19 -2.19 28.19
CA LYS A 173 -6.27 -2.86 28.93
C LYS A 173 -7.28 -3.53 27.99
N LYS A 174 -7.44 -2.98 26.78
CA LYS A 174 -8.41 -3.41 25.76
C LYS A 174 -7.90 -4.60 24.95
N THR A 175 -6.67 -4.53 24.43
CA THR A 175 -6.13 -5.52 23.49
C THR A 175 -5.07 -6.44 24.09
N LYS A 176 -4.60 -6.15 25.30
CA LYS A 176 -3.46 -6.82 25.96
C LYS A 176 -2.14 -6.74 25.19
N ARG A 177 -2.09 -5.99 24.10
CA ARG A 177 -0.88 -5.80 23.29
C ARG A 177 0.12 -4.92 24.06
N PRO A 178 1.35 -5.38 24.27
CA PRO A 178 2.41 -4.56 24.85
C PRO A 178 2.93 -3.59 23.79
N ARG A 179 3.21 -2.35 24.21
CA ARG A 179 3.88 -1.33 23.40
C ARG A 179 4.96 -0.65 24.21
N MET A 180 6.00 -0.19 23.54
CA MET A 180 7.12 0.48 24.20
C MET A 180 6.85 1.96 24.36
N LEU A 181 7.08 2.47 25.56
CA LEU A 181 7.24 3.89 25.83
C LEU A 181 8.72 4.13 26.07
N PHE A 182 9.32 5.02 25.28
CA PHE A 182 10.76 5.30 25.29
C PHE A 182 11.00 6.76 25.67
N LYS A 183 11.98 7.03 26.52
CA LYS A 183 12.35 8.39 26.90
C LYS A 183 13.41 8.90 25.94
N ASP A 184 13.00 9.77 25.01
CA ASP A 184 13.93 10.31 24.02
C ASP A 184 15.08 11.06 24.73
N PRO A 185 16.35 10.75 24.40
CA PRO A 185 17.50 11.32 25.11
C PRO A 185 17.75 12.80 24.79
N VAL A 186 17.19 13.32 23.69
CA VAL A 186 17.38 14.70 23.20
C VAL A 186 16.30 15.62 23.77
N TYR A 187 15.03 15.31 23.51
CA TYR A 187 13.86 16.04 23.97
C TYR A 187 13.54 15.78 25.45
N ARG A 188 14.02 14.66 26.01
CA ARG A 188 13.66 14.19 27.37
C ARG A 188 12.16 13.93 27.54
N GLU A 189 11.50 13.60 26.43
CA GLU A 189 10.06 13.36 26.33
C GLU A 189 9.77 11.85 26.23
N TRP A 190 8.65 11.42 26.80
CA TRP A 190 8.15 10.05 26.62
C TRP A 190 7.43 9.92 25.28
N VAL A 191 7.86 8.97 24.46
CA VAL A 191 7.38 8.78 23.08
C VAL A 191 7.13 7.30 22.79
N GLU A 192 6.24 7.00 21.85
CA GLU A 192 6.21 5.66 21.23
C GLU A 192 7.21 5.64 20.08
N PRO A 193 8.27 4.82 20.14
CA PRO A 193 9.40 4.94 19.21
C PRO A 193 9.04 4.61 17.76
N GLU A 194 8.07 3.71 17.54
CA GLU A 194 7.57 3.36 16.21
C GLU A 194 6.89 4.55 15.49
N SER A 195 6.14 5.37 16.23
CA SER A 195 5.56 6.62 15.73
C SER A 195 6.54 7.78 15.73
N PHE A 196 7.56 7.76 16.59
CA PHE A 196 8.44 8.92 16.75
C PHE A 196 9.61 8.96 15.75
N TYR A 197 10.33 7.85 15.61
CA TYR A 197 11.60 7.81 14.87
C TYR A 197 11.41 7.34 13.42
N PRO A 198 12.08 7.97 12.44
CA PRO A 198 12.28 7.36 11.14
C PRO A 198 13.31 6.22 11.26
N PHE A 199 13.33 5.30 10.29
CA PHE A 199 14.38 4.26 10.22
C PHE A 199 15.80 4.84 10.09
N SER A 200 15.98 6.11 9.73
CA SER A 200 17.32 6.71 9.64
C SER A 200 17.90 7.07 11.01
N SER A 201 17.06 7.08 12.04
CA SER A 201 17.46 7.54 13.35
C SER A 201 18.30 6.51 14.07
N SER A 202 19.56 6.87 14.30
CA SER A 202 20.49 6.09 15.11
C SER A 202 20.19 6.15 16.62
N ILE A 203 19.17 6.89 17.08
CA ILE A 203 18.76 6.85 18.48
C ILE A 203 18.09 5.52 18.80
N PHE A 204 17.18 5.06 17.94
CA PHE A 204 16.35 3.88 18.21
C PHE A 204 16.62 2.70 17.27
N TYR A 205 17.10 2.95 16.05
CA TYR A 205 17.38 1.90 15.07
C TYR A 205 18.88 1.69 14.87
N GLU A 206 19.26 0.47 14.50
CA GLU A 206 20.62 0.13 14.08
C GLU A 206 21.00 0.84 12.77
N GLU A 207 22.31 1.01 12.53
CA GLU A 207 22.79 1.72 11.32
C GLU A 207 22.58 0.90 10.04
N ASP A 208 22.59 -0.43 10.13
CA ASP A 208 22.31 -1.28 8.99
C ASP A 208 20.82 -1.18 8.63
N ARG A 209 20.58 -0.58 7.46
CA ARG A 209 19.26 -0.37 6.89
C ARG A 209 18.61 -1.66 6.38
N ASN A 210 19.34 -2.76 6.31
CA ASN A 210 18.94 -4.02 5.69
C ASN A 210 18.34 -3.78 4.29
N ILE A 211 19.01 -2.98 3.46
CA ILE A 211 18.59 -2.81 2.06
C ILE A 211 18.86 -4.12 1.34
N TYR A 212 17.80 -4.76 0.84
CA TYR A 212 17.93 -6.01 0.12
C TYR A 212 18.46 -5.74 -1.29
N LYS A 213 19.64 -6.29 -1.61
CA LYS A 213 20.25 -6.21 -2.94
C LYS A 213 19.98 -7.51 -3.69
N THR A 214 19.29 -7.41 -4.81
CA THR A 214 18.98 -8.58 -5.64
C THR A 214 20.21 -9.05 -6.42
N PRO A 215 20.28 -10.34 -6.82
CA PRO A 215 21.33 -10.82 -7.71
C PRO A 215 21.38 -10.08 -9.06
N GLU A 216 20.27 -9.51 -9.50
CA GLU A 216 20.17 -8.77 -10.76
C GLU A 216 20.57 -7.28 -10.65
N GLY A 217 20.94 -6.80 -9.44
CA GLY A 217 21.55 -5.49 -9.23
C GLY A 217 20.61 -4.37 -8.79
N PHE A 218 19.30 -4.61 -8.69
CA PHE A 218 18.35 -3.65 -8.12
C PHE A 218 18.11 -3.89 -6.63
N THR A 219 17.51 -2.92 -5.93
CA THR A 219 17.32 -2.97 -4.47
C THR A 219 15.89 -2.77 -4.02
N PHE A 220 15.54 -3.39 -2.90
CA PHE A 220 14.34 -3.08 -2.11
C PHE A 220 14.74 -2.44 -0.78
N GLU A 221 14.18 -1.27 -0.47
CA GLU A 221 14.38 -0.54 0.78
C GLU A 221 13.02 -0.26 1.44
N ALA A 222 12.92 -0.49 2.75
CA ALA A 222 11.75 -0.10 3.52
C ALA A 222 11.79 1.40 3.87
N ILE A 223 10.70 2.12 3.60
CA ILE A 223 10.53 3.53 4.00
C ILE A 223 9.50 3.63 5.13
N LYS A 224 9.84 4.36 6.20
CA LYS A 224 8.96 4.53 7.38
C LYS A 224 8.55 5.97 7.65
N ALA A 225 9.42 6.93 7.33
CA ALA A 225 9.20 8.33 7.68
C ALA A 225 7.85 8.90 7.21
N PRO A 226 7.44 8.74 5.92
CA PRO A 226 6.17 9.27 5.44
C PRO A 226 4.97 8.36 5.70
N VAL A 227 5.16 7.17 6.29
CA VAL A 227 4.07 6.19 6.50
C VAL A 227 3.35 6.54 7.79
N TRP A 228 2.03 6.69 7.74
CA TRP A 228 1.21 7.01 8.92
C TRP A 228 -0.03 6.13 8.95
N HIS A 229 0.03 5.06 9.75
CA HIS A 229 -1.00 4.03 9.87
C HIS A 229 -1.11 3.52 11.32
N GLY A 230 -2.25 2.93 11.67
CA GLY A 230 -2.52 2.45 13.03
C GLY A 230 -1.82 1.13 13.41
N VAL A 231 -1.42 0.34 12.40
CA VAL A 231 -0.63 -0.89 12.57
C VAL A 231 0.79 -0.68 12.05
N PRO A 232 1.78 -1.51 12.47
CA PRO A 232 3.11 -1.48 11.88
C PRO A 232 3.03 -1.55 10.35
N CYS A 233 3.62 -0.55 9.69
CA CYS A 233 3.49 -0.35 8.26
C CYS A 233 4.78 0.25 7.67
N ILE A 234 5.11 -0.14 6.45
CA ILE A 234 6.21 0.39 5.66
C ILE A 234 5.76 0.66 4.23
N GLY A 235 6.30 1.71 3.62
CA GLY A 235 6.33 1.83 2.17
C GLY A 235 7.56 1.10 1.63
N ILE A 236 7.61 0.92 0.32
CA ILE A 236 8.68 0.18 -0.36
C ILE A 236 9.29 1.05 -1.44
N LYS A 237 10.60 1.23 -1.38
CA LYS A 237 11.40 1.88 -2.42
C LYS A 237 12.16 0.83 -3.22
N ILE A 238 11.96 0.85 -4.53
CA ILE A 238 12.63 0.00 -5.51
C ILE A 238 13.59 0.88 -6.30
N THR A 239 14.86 0.53 -6.36
CA THR A 239 15.88 1.31 -7.08
C THR A 239 16.64 0.41 -8.05
N THR A 240 16.73 0.84 -9.31
CA THR A 240 17.60 0.27 -10.34
C THR A 240 18.72 1.27 -10.66
N ASP A 241 19.58 0.97 -11.64
CA ASP A 241 20.64 1.89 -12.07
C ASP A 241 20.12 3.25 -12.58
N SER A 242 18.87 3.32 -13.06
CA SER A 242 18.31 4.51 -13.71
C SER A 242 16.93 4.94 -13.22
N GLU A 243 16.28 4.15 -12.37
CA GLU A 243 14.86 4.35 -12.02
C GLU A 243 14.62 4.12 -10.53
N THR A 244 13.73 4.92 -9.96
CA THR A 244 13.27 4.78 -8.58
C THR A 244 11.74 4.79 -8.53
N LEU A 245 11.17 3.71 -8.02
CA LEU A 245 9.72 3.55 -7.79
C LEU A 245 9.45 3.42 -6.30
N ILE A 246 8.47 4.15 -5.79
CA ILE A 246 8.01 4.06 -4.41
C ILE A 246 6.55 3.64 -4.35
N PHE A 247 6.26 2.63 -3.53
CA PHE A 247 4.92 2.37 -3.01
C PHE A 247 4.81 3.03 -1.65
N SER A 248 3.88 3.98 -1.50
CA SER A 248 3.72 4.70 -0.22
C SER A 248 3.16 3.82 0.89
N SER A 249 2.42 2.76 0.51
CA SER A 249 1.48 2.02 1.37
C SER A 249 0.40 2.94 1.97
N ASP A 250 -0.40 2.37 2.88
CA ASP A 250 -1.45 3.04 3.63
C ASP A 250 -0.85 4.21 4.42
N THR A 251 -0.99 5.41 3.87
CA THR A 251 -0.52 6.62 4.53
C THR A 251 -1.40 7.83 4.27
N VAL A 252 -1.59 8.62 5.34
CA VAL A 252 -2.18 9.96 5.29
C VAL A 252 -1.06 10.97 4.96
N ASN A 253 -0.96 11.37 3.70
CA ASN A 253 0.02 12.35 3.22
C ASN A 253 -0.57 13.77 3.26
N ASP A 254 -0.50 14.37 4.44
CA ASP A 254 -1.00 15.70 4.75
C ASP A 254 0.10 16.49 5.48
N ARG A 255 0.66 17.50 4.79
CA ARG A 255 1.78 18.29 5.31
C ARG A 255 1.41 19.09 6.55
N GLU A 256 0.15 19.51 6.69
CA GLU A 256 -0.32 20.24 7.86
C GLU A 256 -0.41 19.32 9.07
N LEU A 257 -1.01 18.14 8.88
CA LEU A 257 -1.06 17.10 9.91
C LEU A 257 0.36 16.71 10.35
N TRP A 258 1.26 16.40 9.42
CA TRP A 258 2.63 15.99 9.75
C TRP A 258 3.38 17.07 10.53
N LYS A 259 3.14 18.34 10.20
CA LYS A 259 3.71 19.46 10.97
C LYS A 259 3.16 19.47 12.39
N GLN A 260 1.85 19.29 12.58
CA GLN A 260 1.23 19.20 13.91
C GLN A 260 1.81 18.04 14.73
N LEU A 261 1.90 16.83 14.15
CA LEU A 261 2.44 15.63 14.80
C LEU A 261 3.85 15.83 15.36
N TYR A 262 4.67 16.62 14.66
CA TYR A 262 6.01 17.00 15.08
C TYR A 262 6.01 18.16 16.09
N THR A 263 5.24 19.23 15.87
CA THR A 263 5.35 20.45 16.69
C THR A 263 4.59 20.37 18.01
N GLU A 264 3.49 19.65 18.08
CA GLU A 264 2.63 19.63 19.26
C GLU A 264 3.22 18.78 20.38
N LYS A 265 3.33 19.41 21.57
CA LYS A 265 3.63 18.72 22.82
C LYS A 265 2.34 18.53 23.62
N ARG A 266 2.08 17.29 24.02
CA ARG A 266 0.94 16.91 24.86
C ARG A 266 1.37 16.84 26.32
N VAL A 267 0.46 17.22 27.21
CA VAL A 267 0.63 17.02 28.65
C VAL A 267 0.19 15.59 28.98
N GLN A 268 1.03 14.86 29.71
CA GLN A 268 0.70 13.49 30.15
C GLN A 268 -0.54 13.48 31.05
N SER A 269 -1.41 12.49 30.86
CA SER A 269 -2.60 12.25 31.68
C SER A 269 -2.38 11.01 32.55
N LEU A 270 -1.46 11.09 33.49
CA LEU A 270 -1.07 9.95 34.33
C LEU A 270 -2.26 9.41 35.14
N THR A 271 -2.53 8.12 35.01
CA THR A 271 -3.54 7.42 35.83
C THR A 271 -2.99 6.94 37.18
N MET A 272 -1.79 7.40 37.55
CA MET A 272 -1.02 7.01 38.74
C MET A 272 -0.17 8.19 39.23
N SER A 273 0.44 8.08 40.42
CA SER A 273 1.35 9.12 40.91
C SER A 273 2.60 9.22 40.03
N ARG A 274 3.28 10.36 40.07
CA ARG A 274 4.52 10.57 39.31
C ARG A 274 5.61 9.57 39.71
N GLU A 275 5.79 9.34 41.00
CA GLU A 275 6.75 8.37 41.55
C GLU A 275 6.43 6.93 41.11
N GLN A 276 5.15 6.56 41.06
CA GLN A 276 4.72 5.26 40.55
C GLN A 276 5.02 5.12 39.06
N PHE A 277 4.72 6.15 38.27
CA PHE A 277 5.03 6.15 36.85
C PHE A 277 6.53 6.03 36.60
N GLU A 278 7.36 6.79 37.33
CA GLU A 278 8.81 6.80 37.18
C GLU A 278 9.44 5.45 37.55
N SER A 279 8.97 4.78 38.60
CA SER A 279 9.47 3.46 39.02
C SER A 279 8.91 2.26 38.24
N ALA A 280 7.77 2.40 37.57
CA ALA A 280 7.11 1.29 36.89
C ALA A 280 7.84 0.86 35.60
N ALA A 281 8.26 -0.41 35.52
CA ALA A 281 8.74 -1.04 34.29
C ALA A 281 7.59 -1.41 33.33
N VAL A 282 6.45 -1.81 33.90
CA VAL A 282 5.26 -2.25 33.18
C VAL A 282 4.04 -1.48 33.70
N ILE A 283 3.25 -0.94 32.79
CA ILE A 283 2.06 -0.12 33.06
C ILE A 283 0.87 -0.70 32.29
N TYR A 284 -0.28 -0.84 32.94
CA TYR A 284 -1.53 -1.20 32.26
C TYR A 284 -2.36 0.06 31.99
N GLY A 285 -2.58 0.41 30.72
CA GLY A 285 -3.27 1.65 30.36
C GLY A 285 -3.37 1.90 28.86
N ASP A 286 -3.75 3.12 28.48
CA ASP A 286 -3.61 3.61 27.09
C ASP A 286 -2.24 4.26 26.93
N ILE A 287 -1.50 3.96 25.87
CA ILE A 287 -0.18 4.57 25.67
C ILE A 287 -0.29 6.09 25.46
N ASN A 288 -1.40 6.55 24.91
CA ASN A 288 -1.63 7.96 24.60
C ASN A 288 -1.69 8.84 25.85
N ASP A 289 -1.97 8.26 27.02
CA ASP A 289 -1.92 8.96 28.31
C ASP A 289 -0.49 9.38 28.69
N TYR A 290 0.52 8.72 28.11
CA TYR A 290 1.93 8.89 28.48
C TYR A 290 2.79 9.53 27.38
N ILE A 291 2.36 9.50 26.11
CA ILE A 291 3.11 10.08 24.99
C ILE A 291 3.01 11.61 25.04
N GLU A 292 4.17 12.27 25.05
CA GLU A 292 4.28 13.73 25.00
C GLU A 292 4.37 14.26 23.57
N ARG A 293 4.91 13.47 22.62
CA ARG A 293 5.04 13.86 21.21
C ARG A 293 4.94 12.66 20.29
N ILE A 294 4.27 12.84 19.15
CA ILE A 294 4.01 11.76 18.20
C ILE A 294 5.16 11.57 17.22
N TRP A 295 5.62 12.62 16.54
CA TRP A 295 6.75 12.56 15.59
C TRP A 295 7.96 13.36 16.07
N GLY A 296 9.16 12.83 15.80
CA GLY A 296 10.40 13.59 15.91
C GLY A 296 10.64 14.50 14.70
N GLU A 297 11.50 15.51 14.86
CA GLU A 297 11.87 16.42 13.76
C GLU A 297 12.52 15.69 12.59
N GLU A 298 13.41 14.74 12.89
CA GLU A 298 14.08 13.93 11.89
C GLU A 298 13.06 13.16 11.02
N ARG A 299 12.02 12.59 11.64
CA ARG A 299 10.93 11.93 10.93
C ARG A 299 10.21 12.89 10.00
N TYR A 300 9.81 14.05 10.52
CA TYR A 300 9.09 15.07 9.73
C TYR A 300 9.89 15.51 8.51
N ARG A 301 11.18 15.86 8.69
CA ARG A 301 12.04 16.28 7.58
C ARG A 301 12.24 15.17 6.54
N ALA A 302 12.43 13.93 6.99
CA ALA A 302 12.55 12.79 6.11
C ALA A 302 11.23 12.50 5.35
N ALA A 303 10.08 12.65 6.00
CA ALA A 303 8.77 12.44 5.39
C ALA A 303 8.47 13.43 4.25
N ILE A 304 8.78 14.72 4.44
CA ILE A 304 8.52 15.77 3.44
C ILE A 304 9.31 15.55 2.14
N ASN A 305 10.51 14.98 2.23
CA ASN A 305 11.41 14.78 1.09
C ASN A 305 11.39 13.32 0.57
N ALA A 306 10.56 12.44 1.14
CA ALA A 306 10.63 11.00 0.88
C ALA A 306 10.39 10.61 -0.59
N PHE A 307 9.69 11.47 -1.34
CA PHE A 307 9.21 11.19 -2.69
C PHE A 307 9.85 12.07 -3.77
N ASP A 308 10.82 12.92 -3.42
CA ASP A 308 11.27 14.00 -4.32
C ASP A 308 11.84 13.53 -5.66
N ASP A 309 12.56 12.40 -5.62
CA ASP A 309 13.31 11.83 -6.75
C ASP A 309 12.72 10.49 -7.23
N ALA A 310 11.43 10.26 -6.98
CA ALA A 310 10.78 9.00 -7.33
C ALA A 310 9.45 9.22 -8.06
N ILE A 311 9.08 8.23 -8.86
CA ILE A 311 7.68 8.01 -9.21
C ILE A 311 7.01 7.20 -8.09
N VAL A 312 5.72 7.43 -7.89
CA VAL A 312 5.00 6.94 -6.71
C VAL A 312 3.69 6.26 -7.10
N ILE A 313 3.42 5.12 -6.48
CA ILE A 313 2.08 4.54 -6.39
C ILE A 313 1.58 4.81 -4.97
N HIS A 314 0.45 5.52 -4.87
CA HIS A 314 0.00 6.12 -3.61
C HIS A 314 -1.46 5.81 -3.29
N ASP A 315 -1.72 5.38 -2.06
CA ASP A 315 -3.07 5.02 -1.59
C ASP A 315 -3.93 6.25 -1.29
N ILE A 316 -5.14 6.26 -1.85
CA ILE A 316 -6.14 7.30 -1.59
C ILE A 316 -7.45 6.74 -1.09
N ALA A 317 -8.21 7.61 -0.46
CA ALA A 317 -9.62 7.39 -0.17
C ALA A 317 -10.41 8.69 -0.37
N ALA A 318 -11.73 8.60 -0.23
CA ALA A 318 -12.61 9.76 -0.19
C ALA A 318 -13.36 9.80 1.15
N ARG A 319 -13.86 10.99 1.52
CA ARG A 319 -14.79 11.21 2.64
C ARG A 319 -14.18 11.01 4.04
N ASN A 320 -13.21 11.85 4.41
CA ASN A 320 -12.60 11.88 5.74
C ASN A 320 -11.92 10.56 6.12
N SER A 321 -11.14 9.98 5.20
CA SER A 321 -10.33 8.82 5.55
C SER A 321 -9.33 9.18 6.64
N ILE A 322 -9.18 8.26 7.60
CA ILE A 322 -8.27 8.39 8.74
C ILE A 322 -6.96 7.61 8.57
N VAL A 323 -6.89 6.75 7.55
CA VAL A 323 -5.75 5.85 7.30
C VAL A 323 -5.13 6.04 5.91
N HIS A 324 -5.86 6.66 4.97
CA HIS A 324 -5.37 7.00 3.64
C HIS A 324 -5.42 8.50 3.41
N THR A 325 -4.70 8.96 2.39
CA THR A 325 -4.80 10.36 1.98
C THR A 325 -6.20 10.62 1.45
N ASP A 326 -6.90 11.56 2.09
CA ASP A 326 -8.18 12.02 1.61
C ASP A 326 -7.99 12.81 0.31
N TYR A 327 -8.74 12.45 -0.72
CA TYR A 327 -8.71 13.12 -2.01
C TYR A 327 -8.86 14.65 -1.89
N GLU A 328 -9.74 15.13 -1.00
CA GLU A 328 -9.97 16.56 -0.74
C GLU A 328 -8.70 17.29 -0.26
N LYS A 329 -7.76 16.54 0.31
CA LYS A 329 -6.52 17.04 0.90
C LYS A 329 -5.29 16.83 0.01
N LEU A 330 -5.44 16.28 -1.20
CA LEU A 330 -4.32 16.12 -2.13
C LEU A 330 -3.62 17.45 -2.47
N LYS A 331 -4.29 18.60 -2.34
CA LYS A 331 -3.65 19.91 -2.47
C LYS A 331 -2.60 20.22 -1.39
N ASN A 332 -2.66 19.55 -0.24
CA ASN A 332 -1.77 19.72 0.92
C ASN A 332 -0.70 18.61 1.02
N THR A 333 -0.53 17.81 -0.04
CA THR A 333 0.39 16.67 -0.07
C THR A 333 1.84 17.09 -0.36
N SER A 334 2.78 16.17 -0.10
CA SER A 334 4.19 16.25 -0.54
C SER A 334 4.43 15.64 -1.93
N LEU A 335 3.44 14.93 -2.47
CA LEU A 335 3.48 14.25 -3.77
C LEU A 335 3.40 15.23 -4.96
N LYS A 336 4.04 14.85 -6.07
CA LYS A 336 4.02 15.59 -7.34
C LYS A 336 3.07 14.89 -8.32
N LYS A 337 2.01 15.58 -8.75
CA LYS A 337 0.89 15.01 -9.54
C LYS A 337 1.37 14.23 -10.78
N GLU A 338 2.34 14.75 -11.49
CA GLU A 338 2.91 14.18 -12.71
C GLU A 338 3.75 12.92 -12.47
N LYS A 339 4.14 12.63 -11.23
CA LYS A 339 4.94 11.46 -10.84
C LYS A 339 4.14 10.38 -10.12
N VAL A 340 2.83 10.56 -9.96
CA VAL A 340 2.01 9.72 -9.07
C VAL A 340 0.89 9.02 -9.83
N ILE A 341 0.69 7.75 -9.52
CA ILE A 341 -0.54 7.01 -9.81
C ILE A 341 -1.23 6.72 -8.47
N LEU A 342 -2.51 7.05 -8.37
CA LEU A 342 -3.33 6.84 -7.18
C LEU A 342 -3.99 5.47 -7.22
N THR A 343 -3.94 4.73 -6.11
CA THR A 343 -4.55 3.41 -5.96
C THR A 343 -5.44 3.37 -4.71
N HIS A 344 -6.04 2.22 -4.40
CA HIS A 344 -7.00 2.07 -3.29
C HIS A 344 -8.27 2.93 -3.49
N SER A 345 -8.48 3.40 -4.72
CA SER A 345 -9.54 4.34 -5.08
C SER A 345 -10.90 3.63 -5.13
N LEU A 346 -11.92 4.23 -4.52
CA LEU A 346 -13.30 3.72 -4.54
C LEU A 346 -13.93 3.82 -5.93
N ASP A 347 -14.96 3.00 -6.16
CA ASP A 347 -15.87 3.22 -7.28
C ASP A 347 -16.64 4.54 -7.10
N GLY A 348 -16.96 5.22 -8.20
CA GLY A 348 -17.61 6.53 -8.19
C GLY A 348 -16.67 7.73 -8.00
N ILE A 349 -15.35 7.53 -7.99
CA ILE A 349 -14.38 8.63 -7.87
C ILE A 349 -14.08 9.27 -9.23
N THR A 350 -13.93 10.60 -9.23
CA THR A 350 -13.44 11.39 -10.36
C THR A 350 -12.17 12.10 -9.92
N SER A 351 -11.11 12.05 -10.75
CA SER A 351 -9.80 12.51 -10.38
C SER A 351 -9.08 13.16 -11.55
N GLU A 352 -8.35 14.26 -11.31
CA GLU A 352 -7.38 14.76 -12.30
C GLU A 352 -6.01 14.08 -12.18
N TRP A 353 -5.78 13.35 -11.10
CA TRP A 353 -4.62 12.48 -10.94
C TRP A 353 -4.93 11.12 -11.54
N VAL A 354 -3.91 10.45 -12.09
CA VAL A 354 -4.07 9.13 -12.68
C VAL A 354 -4.55 8.13 -11.62
N LEU A 355 -5.58 7.35 -11.93
CA LEU A 355 -6.04 6.26 -11.09
C LEU A 355 -5.46 4.93 -11.61
N CYS A 356 -5.07 4.04 -10.72
CA CYS A 356 -4.81 2.64 -11.05
C CYS A 356 -6.10 1.96 -11.50
N ASP A 357 -6.01 0.84 -12.21
CA ASP A 357 -7.11 -0.11 -12.37
C ASP A 357 -6.55 -1.53 -12.48
N ALA A 358 -7.18 -2.50 -11.81
CA ALA A 358 -6.77 -3.89 -11.89
C ALA A 358 -6.75 -4.39 -13.34
N GLY A 359 -5.68 -5.08 -13.72
CA GLY A 359 -5.43 -5.57 -15.08
C GLY A 359 -4.50 -4.66 -15.89
N LYS A 360 -4.35 -3.39 -15.53
CA LYS A 360 -3.43 -2.48 -16.21
C LYS A 360 -1.97 -2.82 -15.90
N SER A 361 -1.10 -2.53 -16.86
CA SER A 361 0.35 -2.64 -16.73
C SER A 361 1.01 -1.32 -17.08
N PHE A 362 2.04 -0.97 -16.32
CA PHE A 362 2.78 0.28 -16.45
C PHE A 362 4.26 0.00 -16.61
N LYS A 363 4.92 0.78 -17.44
CA LYS A 363 6.36 0.82 -17.61
C LYS A 363 6.91 2.10 -17.00
N VAL A 364 7.89 1.95 -16.14
CA VAL A 364 8.72 3.04 -15.65
C VAL A 364 9.83 3.27 -16.66
N ARG A 365 10.06 4.53 -17.04
CA ARG A 365 11.22 4.94 -17.82
C ARG A 365 11.73 6.26 -17.28
N GLY A 366 12.90 6.22 -16.64
CA GLY A 366 13.43 7.37 -15.90
C GLY A 366 12.48 7.76 -14.78
N ASP A 367 11.89 8.95 -14.86
CA ASP A 367 10.98 9.51 -13.86
C ASP A 367 9.52 9.63 -14.34
N THR A 368 9.15 8.84 -15.36
CA THR A 368 7.82 8.87 -15.96
C THR A 368 7.21 7.47 -16.06
N PHE A 369 5.89 7.40 -15.85
CA PHE A 369 5.08 6.21 -16.10
C PHE A 369 4.49 6.23 -17.51
N PHE A 370 4.49 5.05 -18.14
CA PHE A 370 3.78 4.79 -19.38
C PHE A 370 2.83 3.62 -19.20
N GLU A 371 1.59 3.72 -19.65
CA GLU A 371 0.71 2.58 -19.71
C GLU A 371 1.12 1.65 -20.87
N MET A 372 1.17 0.36 -20.60
CA MET A 372 1.48 -0.68 -21.59
C MET A 372 0.18 -1.22 -22.19
N VAL A 373 0.06 -1.16 -23.52
CA VAL A 373 -1.10 -1.66 -24.27
C VAL A 373 -0.59 -2.50 -25.44
N GLY A 374 -0.60 -3.82 -25.26
CA GLY A 374 0.18 -4.73 -26.11
C GLY A 374 1.66 -4.34 -26.08
N ASP A 375 2.26 -4.16 -27.24
CA ASP A 375 3.68 -3.78 -27.38
C ASP A 375 3.92 -2.26 -27.38
N LYS A 376 2.88 -1.44 -27.12
CA LYS A 376 2.96 0.02 -27.16
C LYS A 376 2.96 0.63 -25.76
N TYR A 377 3.69 1.73 -25.65
CA TYR A 377 3.74 2.57 -24.45
C TYR A 377 3.01 3.87 -24.72
N TYR A 378 2.07 4.20 -23.84
CA TYR A 378 1.26 5.41 -23.96
C TYR A 378 1.45 6.31 -22.74
N PRO A 379 1.53 7.64 -22.92
CA PRO A 379 1.49 8.56 -21.80
C PRO A 379 0.10 8.52 -21.15
N MET A 380 0.04 8.93 -19.89
CA MET A 380 -1.20 9.04 -19.10
C MET A 380 -1.64 10.52 -19.11
N ASN A 381 -2.14 10.98 -20.25
CA ASN A 381 -2.36 12.40 -20.57
C ASN A 381 -3.84 12.83 -20.54
N ALA A 382 -4.74 12.03 -19.98
CA ALA A 382 -6.13 12.44 -19.84
C ALA A 382 -6.25 13.58 -18.82
N ASP A 383 -7.22 14.48 -19.02
CA ASP A 383 -7.51 15.56 -18.09
C ASP A 383 -8.20 15.03 -16.82
N ILE A 384 -9.03 13.99 -16.97
CA ILE A 384 -9.80 13.36 -15.90
C ILE A 384 -9.76 11.84 -16.04
N TYR A 385 -9.74 11.17 -14.90
CA TYR A 385 -9.91 9.74 -14.72
C TYR A 385 -11.13 9.49 -13.85
N HIS A 386 -11.93 8.49 -14.19
CA HIS A 386 -13.18 8.22 -13.48
C HIS A 386 -13.44 6.72 -13.39
N LYS A 387 -13.89 6.27 -12.21
CA LYS A 387 -14.38 4.90 -12.01
C LYS A 387 -15.86 4.93 -11.69
N ALA A 388 -16.65 4.10 -12.36
CA ALA A 388 -18.05 3.91 -12.01
C ALA A 388 -18.57 2.55 -12.47
N GLY A 389 -19.29 1.84 -11.60
CA GLY A 389 -19.89 0.55 -11.91
C GLY A 389 -18.84 -0.51 -12.23
N GLY A 390 -17.63 -0.41 -11.66
CA GLY A 390 -16.52 -1.32 -11.97
C GLY A 390 -15.87 -1.08 -13.34
N ARG A 391 -16.22 0.01 -14.03
CA ARG A 391 -15.65 0.43 -15.32
C ARG A 391 -14.68 1.59 -15.11
N TYR A 392 -13.70 1.69 -15.99
CA TYR A 392 -12.69 2.74 -15.97
C TYR A 392 -12.88 3.67 -17.16
N PHE A 393 -12.81 4.98 -16.92
CA PHE A 393 -13.03 6.00 -17.93
C PHE A 393 -11.95 7.08 -17.88
N VAL A 394 -11.70 7.67 -19.05
CA VAL A 394 -10.82 8.82 -19.23
C VAL A 394 -11.57 9.96 -19.91
N GLY A 395 -11.24 11.19 -19.52
CA GLY A 395 -11.86 12.41 -20.01
C GLY A 395 -10.84 13.35 -20.65
N TYR A 396 -11.20 13.94 -21.79
CA TYR A 396 -10.39 14.96 -22.47
C TYR A 396 -11.20 16.25 -22.61
N LYS A 397 -10.59 17.38 -22.30
CA LYS A 397 -11.22 18.70 -22.42
C LYS A 397 -11.73 18.95 -23.84
N ASN A 398 -12.98 19.37 -23.92
CA ASN A 398 -13.62 19.83 -25.14
C ASN A 398 -14.72 20.81 -24.75
N GLU A 399 -14.68 22.04 -25.29
CA GLU A 399 -15.69 23.07 -25.03
C GLU A 399 -17.11 22.63 -25.41
N LYS A 400 -17.23 21.71 -26.38
CA LYS A 400 -18.50 21.11 -26.81
C LYS A 400 -18.73 19.73 -26.20
N GLY A 401 -17.90 19.34 -25.25
CA GLY A 401 -17.97 18.06 -24.56
C GLY A 401 -19.31 17.86 -23.87
N ARG A 402 -19.81 16.63 -23.89
CA ARG A 402 -21.12 16.29 -23.33
C ARG A 402 -21.17 16.40 -21.81
N TYR A 403 -20.05 16.11 -21.13
CA TYR A 403 -19.99 16.09 -19.67
C TYR A 403 -19.34 17.34 -19.15
N THR A 404 -19.83 17.81 -18.02
CA THR A 404 -19.28 18.93 -17.26
C THR A 404 -18.62 18.40 -15.99
N VAL A 405 -17.40 18.87 -15.74
CA VAL A 405 -16.65 18.61 -14.51
C VAL A 405 -16.98 19.69 -13.49
N TYR A 406 -17.43 19.29 -12.31
CA TYR A 406 -17.73 20.18 -11.20
C TYR A 406 -16.81 19.89 -10.01
N GLU A 407 -16.48 20.94 -9.26
CA GLU A 407 -15.81 20.87 -7.97
C GLU A 407 -16.77 21.28 -6.86
N LYS A 408 -16.81 20.48 -5.78
CA LYS A 408 -17.56 20.78 -4.58
C LYS A 408 -16.81 20.25 -3.37
N ASN A 409 -16.37 21.14 -2.48
CA ASN A 409 -15.68 20.81 -1.23
C ASN A 409 -14.37 20.00 -1.41
N GLY A 410 -13.65 20.21 -2.52
CA GLY A 410 -12.42 19.49 -2.87
C GLY A 410 -12.64 18.20 -3.65
N LEU A 411 -13.89 17.78 -3.86
CA LEU A 411 -14.22 16.60 -4.65
C LEU A 411 -14.68 16.97 -6.06
N LEU A 412 -14.27 16.14 -7.02
CA LEU A 412 -14.70 16.27 -8.41
C LEU A 412 -15.90 15.36 -8.69
N SER A 413 -16.80 15.85 -9.54
CA SER A 413 -17.94 15.08 -10.04
C SER A 413 -18.22 15.38 -11.51
N LEU A 414 -18.93 14.47 -12.16
CA LEU A 414 -19.33 14.57 -13.56
C LEU A 414 -20.85 14.64 -13.66
N SER A 415 -21.38 15.54 -14.48
CA SER A 415 -22.79 15.59 -14.84
C SER A 415 -22.98 15.96 -16.31
N THR A 416 -24.05 15.46 -16.92
CA THR A 416 -24.52 15.89 -18.25
C THR A 416 -25.45 17.09 -18.19
N GLU A 417 -25.93 17.42 -17.00
CA GLU A 417 -26.85 18.53 -16.75
C GLU A 417 -26.10 19.74 -16.19
N GLU A 418 -26.61 20.93 -16.52
CA GLU A 418 -26.12 22.19 -15.95
C GLU A 418 -26.90 22.51 -14.68
N GLY A 419 -26.19 22.69 -13.57
CA GLY A 419 -26.82 22.95 -12.28
C GLY A 419 -25.81 23.39 -11.22
N THR A 420 -26.14 24.46 -10.50
CA THR A 420 -25.29 24.97 -9.40
C THR A 420 -25.27 24.03 -8.20
N GLU A 421 -26.21 23.09 -8.11
CA GLU A 421 -26.27 22.05 -7.08
C GLU A 421 -25.05 21.09 -7.11
N HIS A 422 -24.43 20.93 -8.27
CA HIS A 422 -23.24 20.12 -8.48
C HIS A 422 -21.94 20.79 -7.99
N GLY A 423 -21.96 22.11 -7.73
CA GLY A 423 -20.81 22.88 -7.29
C GLY A 423 -20.32 23.86 -8.35
N THR A 424 -19.04 24.21 -8.29
CA THR A 424 -18.40 25.13 -9.23
C THR A 424 -18.04 24.39 -10.52
N LEU A 425 -18.56 24.86 -11.64
CA LEU A 425 -18.20 24.35 -12.96
C LEU A 425 -16.72 24.66 -13.24
N LEU A 426 -15.95 23.64 -13.63
CA LEU A 426 -14.55 23.79 -14.01
C LEU A 426 -14.38 23.83 -15.54
N TYR A 427 -14.81 22.79 -16.23
CA TYR A 427 -14.69 22.66 -17.69
C TYR A 427 -15.56 21.51 -18.23
N ARG A 428 -15.66 21.42 -19.57
CA ARG A 428 -16.39 20.36 -20.28
C ARG A 428 -15.42 19.35 -20.91
N ILE A 429 -15.85 18.09 -20.99
CA ILE A 429 -15.04 16.97 -21.48
C ILE A 429 -15.82 16.02 -22.38
N ASP A 430 -15.10 15.34 -23.27
CA ASP A 430 -15.53 14.08 -23.88
C ASP A 430 -15.00 12.90 -23.06
N MET A 431 -15.87 11.92 -22.81
CA MET A 431 -15.56 10.74 -22.02
C MET A 431 -15.39 9.51 -22.89
N TYR A 432 -14.37 8.71 -22.55
CA TYR A 432 -14.10 7.43 -23.17
C TYR A 432 -14.00 6.36 -22.09
N GLU A 433 -14.63 5.22 -22.31
CA GLU A 433 -14.35 4.02 -21.55
C GLU A 433 -13.02 3.42 -21.98
N ASP A 434 -12.25 3.02 -20.98
CA ASP A 434 -11.02 2.28 -21.15
C ASP A 434 -11.31 0.79 -21.08
N ILE A 435 -11.01 0.09 -22.18
CA ILE A 435 -11.12 -1.36 -22.28
C ILE A 435 -9.77 -1.91 -22.69
N SER A 436 -9.05 -2.47 -21.72
CA SER A 436 -7.71 -3.02 -21.90
C SER A 436 -6.74 -2.00 -22.50
N GLY A 437 -6.81 -0.75 -22.03
CA GLY A 437 -5.95 0.35 -22.45
C GLY A 437 -6.35 1.00 -23.78
N ARG A 438 -7.55 0.73 -24.30
CA ARG A 438 -8.06 1.36 -25.54
C ARG A 438 -9.29 2.19 -25.22
N TYR A 439 -9.47 3.28 -25.96
CA TYR A 439 -10.46 4.30 -25.61
C TYR A 439 -11.64 4.26 -26.57
N PHE A 440 -12.83 4.02 -26.02
CA PHE A 440 -14.08 3.96 -26.76
C PHE A 440 -15.07 4.98 -26.22
N PRO A 441 -15.81 5.73 -27.05
CA PRO A 441 -16.74 6.75 -26.56
C PRO A 441 -17.70 6.20 -25.51
N LYS A 442 -17.87 6.91 -24.38
CA LYS A 442 -18.76 6.49 -23.31
C LYS A 442 -20.20 6.35 -23.83
N ILE A 443 -20.80 5.20 -23.52
CA ILE A 443 -22.18 4.87 -23.89
C ILE A 443 -23.17 5.30 -22.81
N GLU A 444 -24.37 5.69 -23.23
CA GLU A 444 -25.40 6.27 -22.36
C GLU A 444 -26.70 5.46 -22.36
N GLY A 445 -26.85 4.50 -23.28
CA GLY A 445 -28.03 3.65 -23.39
C GLY A 445 -27.89 2.37 -22.58
N GLU A 446 -28.96 1.97 -21.88
CA GLU A 446 -29.00 0.74 -21.07
C GLU A 446 -28.98 -0.54 -21.91
N ASN A 447 -29.46 -0.47 -23.16
CA ASN A 447 -29.54 -1.60 -24.08
C ASN A 447 -28.29 -1.73 -24.96
N VAL A 448 -27.19 -1.08 -24.61
CA VAL A 448 -25.96 -1.10 -25.38
C VAL A 448 -24.77 -1.37 -24.46
N MET A 449 -23.82 -2.19 -24.89
CA MET A 449 -22.59 -2.43 -24.13
C MET A 449 -21.40 -2.67 -25.05
N TYR A 450 -20.21 -2.40 -24.53
CA TYR A 450 -18.99 -2.90 -25.14
C TYR A 450 -18.65 -4.28 -24.58
N LEU A 451 -18.17 -5.16 -25.44
CA LEU A 451 -17.63 -6.46 -25.09
C LEU A 451 -16.27 -6.64 -25.77
N GLU A 452 -15.25 -6.95 -24.99
CA GLU A 452 -13.97 -7.40 -25.54
C GLU A 452 -14.07 -8.87 -25.93
N ARG A 453 -13.69 -9.17 -27.18
CA ARG A 453 -13.67 -10.52 -27.75
C ARG A 453 -12.35 -11.21 -27.46
N GLY A 454 -12.33 -12.54 -27.58
CA GLY A 454 -11.11 -13.34 -27.42
C GLY A 454 -10.00 -13.05 -28.44
N ASP A 455 -10.31 -12.42 -29.58
CA ASP A 455 -9.31 -11.91 -30.53
C ASP A 455 -8.82 -10.49 -30.19
N GLY A 456 -9.18 -9.99 -29.02
CA GLY A 456 -8.85 -8.68 -28.50
C GLY A 456 -9.69 -7.55 -29.09
N ARG A 457 -10.52 -7.72 -30.12
CA ARG A 457 -11.32 -6.61 -30.65
C ARG A 457 -12.48 -6.26 -29.72
N VAL A 458 -12.89 -5.00 -29.73
CA VAL A 458 -14.05 -4.54 -28.96
C VAL A 458 -15.27 -4.41 -29.88
N GLU A 459 -16.36 -5.02 -29.45
CA GLU A 459 -17.65 -5.01 -30.13
C GLU A 459 -18.66 -4.18 -29.33
N LEU A 460 -19.34 -3.25 -30.01
CA LEU A 460 -20.51 -2.58 -29.48
C LEU A 460 -21.74 -3.45 -29.78
N ILE A 461 -22.36 -3.99 -28.75
CA ILE A 461 -23.55 -4.83 -28.81
C ILE A 461 -24.76 -3.98 -28.45
N GLU A 462 -25.76 -3.97 -29.32
CA GLU A 462 -27.07 -3.37 -29.10
C GLU A 462 -28.13 -4.47 -28.96
N PHE A 463 -28.87 -4.45 -27.86
CA PHE A 463 -29.97 -5.37 -27.58
C PHE A 463 -31.29 -4.77 -28.07
N THR A 464 -32.03 -5.54 -28.85
CA THR A 464 -33.35 -5.18 -29.36
C THR A 464 -34.37 -6.25 -28.99
N GLY A 465 -35.66 -5.99 -29.20
CA GLY A 465 -36.71 -7.00 -28.99
C GLY A 465 -36.59 -8.25 -29.87
N GLU A 466 -35.77 -8.20 -30.93
CA GLU A 466 -35.55 -9.30 -31.89
C GLU A 466 -34.22 -10.04 -31.65
N GLY A 467 -33.39 -9.61 -30.69
CA GLY A 467 -32.10 -10.22 -30.41
C GLY A 467 -31.00 -9.20 -30.10
N SER A 468 -29.78 -9.47 -30.53
CA SER A 468 -28.65 -8.53 -30.40
C SER A 468 -27.94 -8.31 -31.73
N LYS A 469 -27.43 -7.10 -31.95
CA LYS A 469 -26.61 -6.74 -33.11
C LYS A 469 -25.28 -6.20 -32.61
N GLY A 470 -24.18 -6.77 -33.12
CA GLY A 470 -22.83 -6.37 -32.77
C GLY A 470 -22.12 -5.67 -33.93
N ARG A 471 -21.32 -4.65 -33.63
CA ARG A 471 -20.36 -4.05 -34.57
C ARG A 471 -19.02 -3.83 -33.91
N ILE A 472 -17.94 -4.14 -34.63
CA ILE A 472 -16.59 -3.80 -34.18
C ILE A 472 -16.41 -2.28 -34.20
N VAL A 473 -15.87 -1.73 -33.11
CA VAL A 473 -15.60 -0.30 -32.95
C VAL A 473 -14.10 -0.03 -32.94
N GLU A 474 -13.72 1.16 -33.41
CA GLU A 474 -12.32 1.59 -33.48
C GLU A 474 -11.85 2.15 -32.14
N ASP A 475 -10.58 1.92 -31.82
CA ASP A 475 -9.87 2.56 -30.70
C ASP A 475 -9.54 4.03 -31.03
N HIS A 476 -9.93 4.95 -30.15
CA HIS A 476 -9.68 6.39 -30.28
C HIS A 476 -8.36 6.85 -29.64
N ARG A 477 -7.68 6.02 -28.85
CA ARG A 477 -6.51 6.43 -28.04
C ARG A 477 -5.44 7.15 -28.85
N SER A 478 -5.05 6.57 -29.99
CA SER A 478 -4.01 7.17 -30.85
C SER A 478 -4.41 8.53 -31.45
N ARG A 479 -5.71 8.79 -31.66
CA ARG A 479 -6.19 10.08 -32.18
C ARG A 479 -6.14 11.16 -31.11
N LEU A 480 -6.37 10.79 -29.85
CA LEU A 480 -6.39 11.68 -28.70
C LEU A 480 -5.00 12.18 -28.29
N LEU A 481 -3.93 11.48 -28.69
CA LEU A 481 -2.55 11.93 -28.50
C LEU A 481 -2.15 13.11 -29.40
N LYS A 482 -2.78 13.23 -30.57
CA LYS A 482 -2.39 14.21 -31.61
C LYS A 482 -2.96 15.61 -31.40
N GLY A 483 -3.72 15.84 -30.32
CA GLY A 483 -4.33 17.13 -29.99
C GLY A 483 -3.57 17.97 -28.95
N CYS A 484 -2.39 17.52 -28.50
CA CYS A 484 -1.61 18.21 -27.46
C CYS A 484 -0.57 19.22 -28.00
N ASP A 485 -0.49 19.43 -29.32
CA ASP A 485 0.27 20.53 -29.92
C ASP A 485 -0.69 21.67 -30.31
N SER A 486 -1.08 22.51 -29.35
CA SER A 486 -1.70 23.81 -29.63
C SER A 486 -1.31 24.83 -28.58
#